data_AF-A0A9E6MGG6-F1
#
_entry.id   AF-A0A9E6MGG6-F1
#
_cell.length_a   1.000
_cell.length_b   1.000
_cell.length_c   1.000
_cell.angle_alpha   90.00
_cell.angle_beta   90.00
_cell.angle_gamma   90.00
#
_symmetry.space_group_name_H-M   'P 1'
#
loop_
_entity.id
_entity.type
_entity.pdbx_description
1 polymer ?
#
loop_
_entity_poly.entity_id
_entity_poly.type
_entity_poly.pdbx_seq_one_letter_code
_entity_poly.pdbx_strand_id
1 'polypeptide(L)'
;MNTLFAAVFNSTNEIGFKGPTKSIDVKNDILYPVYFWAGIVAVIVIIIAGFFYVTSQGEAQNVVRAKNAILSAIIGLAIIMGAFVITKFVVGGL
;
A
#
# COMPACT_ATOMS: atom_id res chain seq x y z
N MET A 1 -12.71 -45.23 18.56
CA MET A 1 -12.53 -45.18 17.10
C MET A 1 -12.81 -43.76 16.64
N ASN A 2 -11.82 -42.86 16.68
CA ASN A 2 -11.89 -41.53 16.03
C ASN A 2 -10.61 -40.68 16.19
N THR A 3 -9.63 -41.04 17.01
CA THR A 3 -8.31 -40.34 17.02
C THR A 3 -7.45 -40.70 15.81
N LEU A 4 -7.54 -41.94 15.30
CA LEU A 4 -6.87 -42.36 14.07
C LEU A 4 -7.50 -41.73 12.82
N PHE A 5 -8.83 -41.58 12.79
CA PHE A 5 -9.50 -40.83 11.72
C PHE A 5 -9.17 -39.33 11.81
N ALA A 6 -9.19 -38.72 13.00
CA ALA A 6 -8.77 -37.33 13.18
C ALA A 6 -7.30 -37.09 12.80
N ALA A 7 -6.39 -38.04 13.09
CA ALA A 7 -4.98 -37.96 12.70
C ALA A 7 -4.80 -38.05 11.17
N VAL A 8 -5.54 -38.92 10.49
CA VAL A 8 -5.50 -39.03 9.01
C VAL A 8 -6.03 -37.75 8.34
N PHE A 9 -7.08 -37.13 8.86
CA PHE A 9 -7.59 -35.82 8.39
C PHE A 9 -6.70 -34.63 8.82
N ASN A 10 -5.95 -34.73 9.92
CA ASN A 10 -5.01 -33.67 10.31
C ASN A 10 -3.70 -33.74 9.49
N SER A 11 -3.27 -34.94 9.10
CA SER A 11 -2.14 -35.12 8.17
C SER A 11 -2.43 -34.61 6.76
N THR A 12 -3.69 -34.48 6.31
CA THR A 12 -4.00 -33.84 5.02
C THR A 12 -3.76 -32.32 5.01
N ASN A 13 -3.65 -31.69 6.18
CA ASN A 13 -3.37 -30.26 6.30
C ASN A 13 -1.86 -29.95 6.16
N GLU A 14 -1.00 -30.96 6.30
CA GLU A 14 0.45 -30.85 6.14
C GLU A 14 0.93 -31.21 4.72
N ILE A 15 0.14 -31.97 3.95
CA ILE A 15 0.34 -32.18 2.50
C ILE A 15 -0.40 -31.11 1.68
N GLY A 16 -0.10 -29.83 1.92
CA GLY A 16 -0.25 -28.74 0.94
C GLY A 16 -1.62 -28.44 0.33
N PHE A 17 -2.67 -29.23 0.57
CA PHE A 17 -4.04 -28.92 0.20
C PHE A 17 -4.65 -28.08 1.32
N LYS A 18 -4.13 -26.85 1.40
CA LYS A 18 -4.86 -25.74 2.01
C LYS A 18 -6.17 -25.65 1.22
N GLY A 19 -7.27 -26.16 1.80
CA GLY A 19 -8.61 -25.80 1.31
C GLY A 19 -8.69 -24.27 1.17
N PRO A 20 -9.69 -23.72 0.47
CA PRO A 20 -9.85 -22.28 0.31
C PRO A 20 -10.30 -21.62 1.62
N THR A 21 -9.67 -21.91 2.75
CA THR A 21 -9.61 -21.04 3.93
C THR A 21 -8.52 -19.99 3.69
N LYS A 22 -8.64 -19.25 2.57
CA LYS A 22 -8.22 -17.86 2.57
C LYS A 22 -9.37 -17.12 3.24
N SER A 23 -9.37 -17.08 4.58
CA SER A 23 -9.99 -15.93 5.24
C SER A 23 -9.24 -14.74 4.67
N ILE A 24 -9.85 -14.04 3.69
CA ILE A 24 -9.28 -12.84 3.12
C ILE A 24 -9.26 -11.84 4.28
N ASP A 25 -8.13 -11.81 4.99
CA ASP A 25 -7.88 -10.81 6.01
C ASP A 25 -7.64 -9.53 5.23
N VAL A 26 -8.72 -8.81 4.94
CA VAL A 26 -8.75 -7.61 4.09
C VAL A 26 -7.65 -6.62 4.49
N LYS A 27 -7.31 -6.59 5.79
CA LYS A 27 -6.21 -5.82 6.36
C LYS A 27 -4.83 -6.21 5.82
N ASN A 28 -4.53 -7.51 5.76
CA ASN A 28 -3.20 -8.03 5.41
C ASN A 28 -3.09 -8.38 3.92
N ASP A 29 -4.16 -8.87 3.31
CA ASP A 29 -4.15 -9.37 1.93
C ASP A 29 -4.40 -8.27 0.89
N ILE A 30 -5.05 -7.16 1.27
CA ILE A 30 -5.44 -6.11 0.32
C ILE A 30 -4.90 -4.74 0.76
N LEU A 31 -5.13 -4.35 2.01
CA LEU A 31 -4.77 -3.00 2.46
C LEU A 31 -3.25 -2.78 2.53
N TYR A 32 -2.49 -3.65 3.21
CA TYR A 32 -1.04 -3.46 3.30
C TYR A 32 -0.31 -3.47 1.94
N PRO A 33 -0.60 -4.39 1.01
CA PRO A 33 0.01 -4.35 -0.32
C PRO A 33 -0.34 -3.06 -1.08
N VAL A 34 -1.61 -2.62 -1.05
CA VAL A 34 -2.05 -1.38 -1.71
C VAL A 34 -1.32 -0.16 -1.17
N TYR A 35 -1.22 -0.01 0.16
CA TYR A 35 -0.50 1.11 0.76
C TYR A 35 0.99 1.09 0.46
N PHE A 36 1.59 -0.09 0.40
CA PHE A 36 3.00 -0.25 0.05
C PHE A 36 3.29 0.24 -1.37
N TRP A 37 2.49 -0.20 -2.35
CA TRP A 37 2.63 0.27 -3.73
C TRP A 37 2.34 1.76 -3.87
N ALA A 38 1.29 2.27 -3.21
CA ALA A 38 0.96 3.69 -3.23
C ALA A 38 2.10 4.56 -2.65
N GLY A 39 2.75 4.11 -1.58
CA GLY A 39 3.90 4.78 -0.99
C GLY A 39 5.11 4.84 -1.94
N ILE A 40 5.41 3.73 -2.63
CA ILE A 40 6.51 3.69 -3.61
C ILE A 40 6.27 4.68 -4.75
N VAL A 41 5.07 4.69 -5.32
CA VAL A 41 4.72 5.62 -6.41
C VAL A 41 4.86 7.07 -5.96
N ALA A 42 4.41 7.40 -4.75
CA ALA A 42 4.53 8.76 -4.19
C ALA A 42 6.00 9.21 -4.08
N VAL A 43 6.89 8.34 -3.58
CA VAL A 43 8.33 8.66 -3.45
C VAL A 43 8.96 8.92 -4.82
N ILE A 44 8.64 8.10 -5.83
CA ILE A 44 9.16 8.27 -7.19
C ILE A 44 8.76 9.64 -7.77
N VAL A 45 7.50 10.05 -7.59
CA VAL A 45 7.01 11.34 -8.09
C VAL A 45 7.72 12.51 -7.39
N ILE A 46 7.97 12.43 -6.08
CA ILE A 46 8.71 13.45 -5.34
C ILE A 46 10.14 13.60 -5.86
N ILE A 47 10.83 12.49 -6.14
CA ILE A 47 12.20 12.52 -6.67
C ILE A 47 12.25 13.20 -8.04
N ILE A 48 11.32 12.85 -8.95
CA ILE A 48 11.25 13.45 -10.29
C ILE A 48 10.93 14.95 -10.19
N ALA A 49 9.97 15.34 -9.34
CA ALA A 49 9.62 16.74 -9.13
C ALA A 49 10.78 17.56 -8.52
N GLY A 50 11.53 16.96 -7.58
CA GLY A 50 12.70 17.57 -6.96
C GLY A 50 13.84 17.78 -7.94
N PHE A 51 14.13 16.80 -8.79
CA PHE A 51 15.14 16.95 -9.84
C PHE A 51 14.76 18.04 -10.84
N PHE A 52 13.50 18.06 -11.28
CA PHE A 52 13.01 19.11 -12.17
C PHE A 52 13.11 20.50 -11.54
N TYR A 53 12.83 20.63 -10.23
CA TYR A 53 12.99 21.89 -9.49
C TYR A 53 14.43 22.40 -9.47
N VAL A 54 15.39 21.51 -9.19
CA VAL A 54 16.81 21.89 -9.11
C VAL A 54 17.40 22.19 -10.49
N THR A 55 16.99 21.50 -11.55
CA THR A 55 17.47 21.75 -12.93
C THR A 55 16.85 23.02 -13.56
N SER A 56 15.75 23.53 -13.02
CA SER A 56 15.03 24.70 -13.57
C SER A 56 15.69 26.06 -13.35
N GLN A 57 16.93 26.12 -12.82
CA GLN A 57 17.66 27.29 -12.30
C GLN A 57 17.82 28.54 -13.20
N GLY A 58 17.19 28.61 -14.37
CA GLY A 58 17.30 29.78 -15.28
C GLY A 58 16.00 30.21 -15.98
N GLU A 59 15.01 29.32 -16.14
CA GLU A 59 13.76 29.66 -16.84
C GLU A 59 12.58 29.64 -15.87
N ALA A 60 11.93 30.80 -15.70
CA ALA A 60 10.78 30.97 -14.81
C ALA A 60 9.65 29.96 -15.10
N GLN A 61 9.47 29.56 -16.36
CA GLN A 61 8.46 28.57 -16.75
C GLN A 61 8.74 27.17 -16.16
N ASN A 62 10.01 26.76 -16.11
CA ASN A 62 10.39 25.46 -15.57
C ASN A 62 10.31 25.45 -14.04
N VAL A 63 10.63 26.57 -13.39
CA VAL A 63 10.43 26.75 -11.94
C VAL A 63 8.95 26.66 -11.56
N VAL A 64 8.06 27.29 -12.33
CA VAL A 64 6.60 27.21 -12.08
C VAL A 64 6.08 25.79 -12.28
N ARG A 65 6.51 25.09 -13.33
CA ARG A 65 6.15 23.68 -13.56
C ARG A 65 6.64 22.78 -12.42
N ALA A 66 7.88 22.97 -11.97
CA ALA A 66 8.44 22.22 -10.86
C ALA A 66 7.68 22.46 -9.55
N LYS A 67 7.33 23.71 -9.24
CA LYS A 67 6.52 24.05 -8.06
C LYS A 67 5.14 23.37 -8.10
N ASN A 68 4.48 23.38 -9.26
CA ASN A 68 3.19 22.70 -9.42
C ASN A 68 3.31 21.18 -9.27
N ALA A 69 4.42 20.59 -9.74
CA ALA A 69 4.70 19.16 -9.55
C ALA A 69 4.99 18.80 -8.08
N ILE A 70 5.69 19.66 -7.33
CA ILE A 70 5.90 19.47 -5.90
C ILE A 70 4.58 19.59 -5.14
N LEU A 71 3.74 20.58 -5.47
CA LEU A 71 2.44 20.76 -4.85
C LEU A 71 1.53 19.53 -5.06
N SER A 72 1.49 18.98 -6.28
CA SER A 72 0.71 17.75 -6.55
C SER A 72 1.27 16.54 -5.81
N ALA A 73 2.59 16.43 -5.66
CA ALA A 73 3.23 15.38 -4.87
C ALA A 73 2.88 15.47 -3.37
N ILE A 74 2.85 16.67 -2.80
CA ILE A 74 2.45 16.91 -1.41
C ILE A 74 0.98 16.55 -1.19
N ILE A 75 0.10 16.90 -2.14
CA ILE A 75 -1.33 16.53 -2.07
C ILE A 75 -1.48 15.00 -2.09
N GLY A 76 -0.73 14.29 -2.94
CA GLY A 76 -0.73 12.83 -2.97
C GLY A 76 -0.29 12.21 -1.63
N LEU A 77 0.76 12.76 -1.01
CA LEU A 77 1.21 12.32 0.32
C LEU A 77 0.13 12.55 1.39
N ALA A 78 -0.52 13.71 1.37
CA ALA A 78 -1.61 14.02 2.29
C ALA A 78 -2.80 13.06 2.14
N ILE A 79 -3.15 12.67 0.92
CA ILE A 79 -4.21 11.67 0.65
C ILE A 79 -3.85 10.31 1.24
N ILE A 80 -2.60 9.85 1.09
CA ILE A 80 -2.16 8.56 1.66
C ILE A 80 -2.25 8.60 3.20
N MET A 81 -1.82 9.70 3.82
CA MET A 81 -1.94 9.89 5.26
C MET A 81 -3.41 9.90 5.72
N GLY A 82 -4.30 10.58 4.98
CA GLY A 82 -5.74 10.59 5.26
C GLY A 82 -6.39 9.22 5.08
N ALA A 83 -6.01 8.48 4.04
CA ALA A 83 -6.51 7.13 3.78
C ALA A 83 -6.15 6.15 4.90
N PHE A 84 -4.96 6.28 5.50
CA PHE A 84 -4.56 5.46 6.64
C PHE A 84 -5.44 5.70 7.87
N VAL A 85 -5.80 6.96 8.12
CA VAL A 85 -6.70 7.34 9.22
C VAL A 85 -8.09 6.74 8.98
N ILE A 86 -8.66 6.93 7.79
CA ILE A 86 -9.98 6.41 7.43
C ILE A 86 -10.02 4.87 7.53
N THR A 87 -9.03 4.18 6.99
CA THR A 87 -8.97 2.71 7.07
C THR A 87 -8.86 2.20 8.49
N LYS A 88 -8.13 2.90 9.37
CA LYS A 88 -8.10 2.55 10.78
C LYS A 88 -9.47 2.67 11.43
N PHE A 89 -10.26 3.69 11.08
CA PHE A 89 -11.64 3.81 11.55
C PHE A 89 -12.56 2.72 11.00
N VAL A 90 -12.41 2.33 9.74
CA VAL A 90 -13.26 1.30 9.10
C VAL A 90 -12.90 -0.11 9.57
N VAL A 91 -11.60 -0.44 9.63
CA VAL A 91 -11.10 -1.79 9.95
C VAL A 91 -10.94 -2.00 11.45
N GLY A 92 -10.44 -0.98 12.15
CA GLY A 92 -10.31 -1.01 13.61
C GLY A 92 -11.56 -0.50 14.30
N GLY A 93 -12.73 -0.63 13.65
CA GLY A 93 -14.03 -0.10 14.07
C GLY A 93 -14.15 -0.02 15.58
N LEU A 94 -14.48 1.19 16.06
CA LEU A 94 -14.75 1.43 17.48
C LEU A 94 -15.71 0.37 18.05
#